data_AF-A0A536Z2L0-F1
#
_entry.id   AF-A0A536Z2L0-F1
#
_cell.length_a   1.000
_cell.length_b   1.000
_cell.length_c   1.000
_cell.angle_alpha   90.00
_cell.angle_beta   90.00
_cell.angle_gamma   90.00
#
_symmetry.space_group_name_H-M   'P 1'
#
loop_
_entity.id
_entity.type
_entity.pdbx_description
1 polymer ?
#
loop_
_entity_poly.entity_id
_entity_poly.type
_entity_poly.pdbx_seq_one_letter_code
_entity_poly.pdbx_strand_id
1 'polypeptide(L)'
;MSTRPAASRPVVAVTGLAKEARIAAGPGVRAIAGGGSAPALAAALERELARGAGAVMSFGIAGGLVEELVRGTWLVARAIVTPTERWPCD
;
A
#
# COMPACT_ATOMS: atom_id res chain seq x y z
N MET A 1 13.96 -29.64 -18.60
CA MET A 1 13.46 -28.29 -18.95
C MET A 1 12.99 -27.65 -17.66
N SER A 2 13.84 -26.83 -17.02
CA SER A 2 13.56 -26.22 -15.71
C SER A 2 12.71 -24.97 -15.92
N THR A 3 11.45 -25.01 -15.51
CA THR A 3 10.57 -23.84 -15.52
C THR A 3 11.03 -22.90 -14.42
N ARG A 4 11.76 -21.85 -14.79
CA ARG A 4 11.99 -20.70 -13.91
C ARG A 4 10.61 -20.24 -13.40
N PRO A 5 10.39 -20.06 -12.08
CA PRO A 5 9.16 -19.42 -11.63
C PRO A 5 9.03 -18.09 -12.37
N ALA A 6 7.85 -17.83 -12.95
CA ALA A 6 7.58 -16.54 -13.57
C ALA A 6 7.98 -15.45 -12.56
N ALA A 7 8.82 -14.50 -12.97
CA ALA A 7 9.30 -13.47 -12.05
C ALA A 7 8.07 -12.79 -11.43
N SER A 8 7.90 -12.91 -10.11
CA SER A 8 6.74 -12.37 -9.41
C SER A 8 6.72 -10.85 -9.64
N ARG A 9 5.63 -10.33 -10.21
CA ARG A 9 5.47 -8.90 -10.40
C ARG A 9 5.54 -8.20 -9.03
N PRO A 10 6.25 -7.08 -8.91
CA PRO A 10 6.42 -6.42 -7.62
C PRO A 10 5.12 -5.83 -7.09
N VAL A 11 4.96 -5.84 -5.77
CA VAL A 11 3.89 -5.12 -5.06
C VAL A 11 4.34 -3.68 -4.83
N VAL A 12 3.43 -2.73 -5.02
CA VAL A 12 3.67 -1.32 -4.68
C VAL A 12 3.10 -1.03 -3.30
N ALA A 13 3.96 -0.70 -2.35
CA ALA A 13 3.55 -0.25 -1.02
C ALA A 13 3.36 1.27 -1.03
N VAL A 14 2.14 1.74 -0.81
CA VAL A 14 1.79 3.16 -0.74
C VAL A 14 1.73 3.57 0.72
N THR A 15 2.52 4.57 1.11
CA THR A 15 2.61 5.01 2.50
C THR A 15 2.36 6.50 2.68
N GLY A 16 2.03 6.91 3.91
CA GLY A 16 1.88 8.32 4.27
C GLY A 16 3.23 9.00 4.47
N LEU A 17 4.18 8.29 5.07
CA LEU A 17 5.47 8.83 5.54
C LEU A 17 6.67 8.10 4.92
N ALA A 18 7.78 8.82 4.75
CA ALA A 18 9.04 8.24 4.29
C ALA A 18 9.57 7.13 5.22
N LYS A 19 9.31 7.23 6.53
CA LYS A 19 9.69 6.19 7.50
C LYS A 19 8.92 4.88 7.26
N GLU A 20 7.64 4.97 6.95
CA GLU A 20 6.81 3.81 6.61
C GLU A 20 7.29 3.16 5.32
N ALA A 21 7.59 3.97 4.29
CA ALA A 21 8.12 3.46 3.02
C ALA A 21 9.43 2.69 3.22
N ARG A 22 10.32 3.18 4.10
CA ARG A 22 11.56 2.48 4.45
C ARG A 22 11.30 1.13 5.13
N ILE A 23 10.26 1.04 5.96
CA ILE A 23 9.88 -0.22 6.64
C ILE A 23 9.28 -1.21 5.63
N ALA A 24 8.44 -0.74 4.71
CA ALA A 24 7.76 -1.58 3.73
C ALA A 24 8.66 -2.07 2.59
N ALA A 25 9.73 -1.34 2.27
CA ALA A 25 10.64 -1.69 1.18
C ALA A 25 11.38 -3.02 1.44
N GLY A 26 11.46 -3.85 0.42
CA GLY A 26 12.15 -5.15 0.49
C GLY A 26 12.12 -5.90 -0.84
N PRO A 27 12.69 -7.11 -0.92
CA PRO A 27 12.61 -7.93 -2.11
C PRO A 27 11.16 -8.10 -2.59
N GLY A 28 10.89 -7.74 -3.85
CA GLY A 28 9.55 -7.82 -4.43
C GLY A 28 8.59 -6.67 -4.06
N VAL A 29 9.02 -5.70 -3.25
CA VAL A 29 8.19 -4.56 -2.82
C VAL A 29 8.83 -3.23 -3.21
N ARG A 30 8.10 -2.40 -3.96
CA ARG A 30 8.47 -1.03 -4.31
C ARG A 30 7.65 -0.06 -3.46
N ALA A 31 8.27 0.58 -2.48
CA ALA A 31 7.57 1.49 -1.60
C ALA A 31 7.61 2.94 -2.10
N ILE A 32 6.48 3.65 -2.03
CA ILE A 32 6.33 5.07 -2.33
C ILE A 32 5.67 5.78 -1.14
N ALA A 33 6.11 7.01 -0.84
CA ALA A 33 5.50 7.85 0.19
C ALA A 33 4.81 9.06 -0.45
N GLY A 34 3.57 9.36 -0.03
CA GLY A 34 2.76 10.41 -0.66
C GLY A 34 1.73 11.10 0.22
N GLY A 35 1.72 10.87 1.53
CA GLY A 35 0.65 11.35 2.44
C GLY A 35 0.46 12.87 2.51
N GLY A 36 1.40 13.67 2.00
CA GLY A 36 1.31 15.14 1.98
C GLY A 36 0.77 15.76 0.70
N SER A 37 0.56 14.99 -0.38
CA SER A 37 0.09 15.53 -1.67
C SER A 37 -0.58 14.45 -2.52
N ALA A 38 -1.91 14.53 -2.65
CA ALA A 38 -2.68 13.60 -3.46
C ALA A 38 -2.25 13.59 -4.95
N PRO A 39 -2.01 14.73 -5.62
CA PRO A 39 -1.52 14.72 -7.01
C PRO A 39 -0.14 14.06 -7.16
N ALA A 40 0.78 14.32 -6.23
CA ALA A 40 2.12 13.73 -6.28
C ALA A 40 2.06 12.21 -6.04
N LEU A 41 1.21 11.77 -5.11
CA LEU A 41 0.97 10.36 -4.84
C LEU A 41 0.38 9.65 -6.07
N ALA A 42 -0.66 10.22 -6.68
CA ALA A 42 -1.28 9.66 -7.88
C ALA A 42 -0.25 9.51 -9.00
N ALA A 43 0.54 10.55 -9.27
CA ALA A 43 1.59 10.48 -10.29
C ALA A 43 2.67 9.42 -9.98
N ALA A 44 3.04 9.24 -8.71
CA ALA A 44 3.99 8.21 -8.29
C ALA A 44 3.42 6.80 -8.47
N LEU A 45 2.14 6.60 -8.12
CA LEU A 45 1.45 5.34 -8.29
C LEU A 45 1.34 4.96 -9.77
N GLU A 46 0.90 5.89 -10.63
CA GLU A 46 0.81 5.68 -12.08
C GLU A 46 2.15 5.25 -12.69
N ARG A 47 3.27 5.85 -12.25
CA ARG A 47 4.60 5.42 -12.69
C ARG A 47 4.91 3.97 -12.31
N GLU A 48 4.56 3.53 -11.10
CA GLU A 48 4.85 2.17 -10.67
C GLU A 48 3.92 1.13 -11.32
N LEU A 49 2.67 1.51 -11.59
CA LEU A 49 1.74 0.72 -12.40
C LEU A 49 2.28 0.53 -13.82
N ALA A 50 2.71 1.62 -14.49
CA ALA A 50 3.31 1.57 -15.83
C ALA A 50 4.58 0.71 -15.88
N ARG A 51 5.31 0.60 -14.77
CA ARG A 51 6.49 -0.28 -14.63
C ARG A 51 6.14 -1.74 -14.33
N GLY A 52 4.87 -2.13 -14.40
CA GLY A 52 4.44 -3.52 -14.28
C GLY A 52 4.19 -4.00 -12.85
N ALA A 53 3.65 -3.14 -11.97
CA ALA A 53 3.20 -3.57 -10.65
C ALA A 53 2.18 -4.72 -10.75
N GLY A 54 2.31 -5.71 -9.86
CA GLY A 54 1.36 -6.83 -9.75
C GLY A 54 0.19 -6.55 -8.82
N ALA A 55 0.42 -5.70 -7.82
CA ALA A 55 -0.58 -5.29 -6.84
C ALA A 55 -0.19 -3.95 -6.22
N VAL A 56 -1.16 -3.31 -5.57
CA VAL A 56 -0.98 -2.09 -4.77
C VAL A 56 -1.48 -2.39 -3.36
N MET A 57 -0.69 -2.03 -2.35
CA MET A 57 -1.08 -2.12 -0.95
C MET A 57 -0.89 -0.79 -0.25
N SER A 58 -1.88 -0.37 0.55
CA SER A 58 -1.69 0.71 1.51
C SER A 58 -0.94 0.16 2.72
N PHE A 59 0.10 0.86 3.18
CA PHE A 59 0.88 0.51 4.36
C PHE A 59 1.21 1.76 5.17
N GLY A 60 0.81 1.77 6.44
CA GLY A 60 1.12 2.88 7.33
C GLY A 60 0.34 2.81 8.64
N ILE A 61 0.58 3.80 9.49
CA ILE A 61 -0.19 4.00 10.71
C ILE A 61 -1.57 4.58 10.37
N ALA A 62 -2.56 4.24 11.20
CA ALA A 62 -3.90 4.79 11.12
C ALA A 62 -4.39 5.20 12.52
N GLY A 63 -5.34 6.14 12.56
CA GLY A 63 -6.07 6.46 13.78
C GLY A 63 -7.08 5.36 14.10
N GLY A 64 -7.16 4.96 15.37
CA GLY A 64 -8.24 4.08 15.85
C GLY A 64 -9.57 4.84 15.90
N LEU A 65 -10.62 4.24 15.36
CA LEU A 65 -11.97 4.82 15.36
C LEU A 65 -12.91 4.18 16.40
N VAL A 66 -12.47 3.09 17.04
CA VAL A 66 -13.21 2.37 18.10
C VAL A 66 -12.36 2.36 19.36
N GLU A 67 -12.99 2.53 20.52
CA GLU A 67 -12.31 2.75 21.81
C GLU A 67 -11.51 1.53 22.27
N GLU A 68 -11.93 0.33 21.87
CA GLU A 68 -11.29 -0.93 22.24
C GLU A 68 -9.98 -1.17 21.48
N LEU A 69 -9.70 -0.39 20.43
CA LEU A 69 -8.48 -0.55 19.64
C LEU A 69 -7.27 0.01 20.37
N VAL A 70 -6.46 -0.89 20.92
CA VAL A 70 -5.23 -0.51 21.62
C VAL A 70 -4.15 -0.07 20.64
N ARG A 71 -3.38 0.97 21.00
CA ARG A 71 -2.20 1.41 20.26
C ARG A 71 -1.25 0.25 19.94
N GLY A 72 -0.75 0.20 18.71
CA GLY A 72 0.12 -0.89 18.26
C GLY A 72 -0.63 -2.15 17.82
N THR A 73 -1.96 -2.16 17.81
CA THR A 73 -2.74 -3.21 17.13
C THR A 73 -2.50 -3.16 15.63
N TRP A 74 -2.25 -4.33 15.03
CA TRP A 74 -2.07 -4.45 13.58
C TRP A 74 -3.38 -4.87 12.94
N LEU A 75 -3.74 -4.21 11.84
CA LEU A 75 -4.99 -4.43 11.13
C LEU A 75 -4.72 -4.70 9.66
N VAL A 76 -5.50 -5.61 9.08
CA VAL A 76 -5.60 -5.81 7.63
C VAL A 76 -6.97 -5.30 7.20
N ALA A 77 -6.98 -4.13 6.56
CA ALA A 77 -8.22 -3.54 6.05
C ALA A 77 -8.82 -4.43 4.95
N ARG A 78 -10.14 -4.58 4.96
CA ARG A 78 -10.90 -5.35 3.96
C ARG A 78 -11.71 -4.48 3.01
N ALA A 79 -11.85 -3.20 3.34
CA ALA A 79 -12.52 -2.23 2.50
C ALA A 79 -12.09 -0.81 2.85
N ILE A 80 -12.20 0.08 1.88
CA ILE A 80 -12.20 1.54 2.05
C ILE A 80 -13.66 1.98 2.13
N VAL A 81 -14.00 2.83 3.10
CA VAL A 81 -15.36 3.34 3.30
C VAL A 81 -15.33 4.86 3.29
N THR A 82 -16.20 5.48 2.50
CA THR A 82 -16.52 6.91 2.52
C THR A 82 -17.98 7.09 2.97
N PRO A 83 -18.48 8.32 3.16
CA PRO A 83 -19.89 8.53 3.51
C PRO A 83 -20.89 7.95 2.50
N THR A 84 -20.48 7.75 1.24
CA THR A 84 -21.36 7.34 0.14
C THR A 84 -21.01 6.00 -0.47
N GLU A 85 -19.78 5.51 -0.29
CA GLU A 85 -19.24 4.40 -1.06
C GLU A 85 -18.41 3.45 -0.20
N ARG A 86 -18.31 2.19 -0.67
CA ARG A 86 -17.49 1.15 -0.08
C ARG A 86 -16.77 0.38 -1.17
N TRP A 87 -15.44 0.33 -1.10
CA TRP A 87 -14.61 -0.44 -2.04
C TRP A 87 -13.98 -1.61 -1.30
N PRO A 88 -14.28 -2.87 -1.68
CA PRO A 88 -13.59 -4.03 -1.12
C PRO A 88 -12.11 -4.04 -1.53
N CYS A 89 -11.27 -4.60 -0.67
CA CYS A 89 -9.90 -4.97 -1.02
C CYS A 89 -9.86 -6.44 -1.47
N ASP A 90 -8.94 -6.77 -2.37
CA ASP A 90 -8.71 -8.13 -2.90
C ASP A 90 -8.28 -9.15 -1.82
#